data_AF-A0A349N5I4-F1
#
_entry.id   AF-A0A349N5I4-F1
#
_cell.length_a   1.000
_cell.length_b   1.000
_cell.length_c   1.000
_cell.angle_alpha   90.00
_cell.angle_beta   90.00
_cell.angle_gamma   90.00
#
_symmetry.space_group_name_H-M   'P 1'
#
loop_
_entity.id
_entity.type
_entity.pdbx_description
1 polymer ?
#
loop_
_entity_poly.entity_id
_entity_poly.type
_entity_poly.pdbx_seq_one_letter_code
_entity_poly.pdbx_strand_id
1 'polypeptide(L)'
;QRFVIEAMAQLSADPESFLAGMLDADNTGVVGYSMGGYGLVNNLGGGYSDEIVPSFMSPPNELLALHATGNPEYRDNLDTRIKAGFAIAPWGMERGFWRNEDLAGIQVPTFYLAGDNDTVAGYEKGVRAIYEAAVNSDRYLLTYKNAGHNAGAPYPVPREILDSETGEGASHYTDPVWDSVRMNNVMDHFVT
;
A
#
# COMPACT_ATOMS: atom_id res chain seq x y z
N GLN A 1 -6.27 -0.31 -8.31
CA GLN A 1 -6.90 -1.20 -7.30
C GLN A 1 -8.39 -1.36 -7.58
N ARG A 2 -9.22 -0.30 -7.52
CA ARG A 2 -10.68 -0.38 -7.80
C ARG A 2 -11.06 -1.10 -9.10
N PHE A 3 -10.36 -0.83 -10.21
CA PHE A 3 -10.56 -1.53 -11.48
C PHE A 3 -10.39 -3.06 -11.35
N VAL A 4 -9.41 -3.52 -10.58
CA VAL A 4 -9.16 -4.97 -10.39
C VAL A 4 -10.28 -5.58 -9.56
N ILE A 5 -10.75 -4.91 -8.50
CA ILE A 5 -11.91 -5.36 -7.70
C ILE A 5 -13.13 -5.50 -8.60
N GLU A 6 -13.38 -4.51 -9.45
CA GLU A 6 -14.48 -4.54 -10.41
C GLU A 6 -14.35 -5.67 -11.43
N ALA A 7 -13.17 -5.87 -12.02
CA ALA A 7 -12.92 -6.96 -12.94
C ALA A 7 -13.13 -8.34 -12.28
N MET A 8 -12.69 -8.51 -11.03
CA MET A 8 -12.89 -9.75 -10.27
C MET A 8 -14.37 -9.99 -9.95
N ALA A 9 -15.12 -8.94 -9.64
CA ALA A 9 -16.57 -9.02 -9.45
C ALA A 9 -17.28 -9.48 -10.74
N GLN A 10 -16.91 -8.91 -11.89
CA GLN A 10 -17.46 -9.29 -13.19
C GLN A 10 -17.12 -10.73 -13.56
N LEU A 11 -15.87 -11.16 -13.32
CA LEU A 11 -15.46 -12.55 -13.52
C LEU A 11 -16.16 -13.53 -12.58
N SER A 12 -16.56 -13.11 -11.37
CA SER A 12 -17.35 -13.95 -10.45
C SER A 12 -18.81 -14.07 -10.90
N ALA A 13 -19.36 -13.03 -11.54
CA ALA A 13 -20.73 -12.99 -12.02
C ALA A 13 -20.95 -13.68 -13.39
N ASP A 14 -19.90 -13.82 -14.20
CA ASP A 14 -19.95 -14.48 -15.51
C ASP A 14 -19.97 -16.02 -15.36
N PRO A 15 -21.05 -16.72 -15.79
CA PRO A 15 -21.14 -18.18 -15.71
C PRO A 15 -20.08 -18.94 -16.53
N GLU A 16 -19.50 -18.31 -17.56
CA GLU A 16 -18.48 -18.92 -18.41
C GLU A 16 -17.06 -18.72 -17.85
N SER A 17 -16.90 -17.88 -16.82
CA SER A 17 -15.63 -17.62 -16.17
C SER A 17 -15.24 -18.76 -15.23
N PHE A 18 -13.94 -19.04 -15.15
CA PHE A 18 -13.41 -20.00 -14.18
C PHE A 18 -13.57 -19.55 -12.72
N LEU A 19 -13.95 -18.28 -12.49
CA LEU A 19 -14.21 -17.70 -11.17
C LEU A 19 -15.71 -17.63 -10.83
N ALA A 20 -16.60 -18.16 -11.69
CA ALA A 20 -18.04 -18.08 -11.51
C ALA A 20 -18.48 -18.52 -10.10
N GLY A 21 -19.03 -17.58 -9.31
CA GLY A 21 -19.49 -17.82 -7.95
C GLY A 21 -18.39 -18.18 -6.93
N MET A 22 -17.10 -18.03 -7.28
CA MET A 22 -15.98 -18.39 -6.40
C MET A 22 -15.49 -17.24 -5.52
N LEU A 23 -15.92 -16.01 -5.79
CA LEU A 23 -15.42 -14.81 -5.13
C LEU A 23 -16.57 -13.98 -4.58
N ASP A 24 -16.42 -13.52 -3.34
CA ASP A 24 -17.21 -12.44 -2.76
C ASP A 24 -16.45 -11.13 -2.90
N ALA A 25 -16.72 -10.39 -3.98
CA ALA A 25 -16.06 -9.11 -4.22
C ALA A 25 -16.46 -8.04 -3.19
N ASP A 26 -17.63 -8.17 -2.53
CA ASP A 26 -18.10 -7.21 -1.53
C ASP A 26 -17.36 -7.33 -0.19
N ASN A 27 -16.51 -8.35 -0.04
CA ASN A 27 -15.67 -8.58 1.13
C ASN A 27 -14.18 -8.65 0.75
N THR A 28 -13.63 -7.55 0.24
CA THR A 28 -12.27 -7.50 -0.31
C THR A 28 -11.24 -6.94 0.69
N GLY A 29 -10.13 -7.65 0.87
CA GLY A 29 -8.89 -7.11 1.43
C GLY A 29 -7.94 -6.64 0.33
N VAL A 30 -7.21 -5.54 0.54
CA VAL A 30 -6.24 -5.03 -0.45
C VAL A 30 -4.84 -4.91 0.17
N VAL A 31 -3.87 -5.51 -0.51
CA VAL A 31 -2.44 -5.40 -0.17
C VAL A 31 -1.77 -4.42 -1.13
N GLY A 32 -0.92 -3.53 -0.61
CA GLY A 32 -0.20 -2.55 -1.41
C GLY A 32 1.23 -2.35 -0.93
N TYR A 33 2.20 -2.51 -1.83
CA TYR A 33 3.62 -2.29 -1.57
C TYR A 33 4.12 -0.98 -2.16
N SER A 34 4.84 -0.16 -1.38
CA SER A 34 5.50 1.07 -1.86
C SER A 34 4.51 2.04 -2.53
N MET A 35 4.65 2.31 -3.84
CA MET A 35 3.67 3.07 -4.63
C MET A 35 2.28 2.39 -4.70
N GLY A 36 2.21 1.07 -4.57
CA GLY A 36 0.94 0.35 -4.37
C GLY A 36 0.33 0.61 -2.99
N GLY A 37 1.17 0.81 -1.97
CA GLY A 37 0.77 1.26 -0.64
C GLY A 37 0.30 2.72 -0.64
N TYR A 38 0.95 3.57 -1.44
CA TYR A 38 0.52 4.95 -1.69
C TYR A 38 -0.92 5.02 -2.20
N GLY A 39 -1.23 4.26 -3.25
CA GLY A 39 -2.59 4.19 -3.78
C GLY A 39 -3.57 3.53 -2.81
N LEU A 40 -3.10 2.55 -2.01
CA LEU A 40 -3.93 1.90 -1.01
C LEU A 40 -4.36 2.88 0.10
N VAL A 41 -3.45 3.69 0.64
CA VAL A 41 -3.78 4.69 1.67
C VAL A 41 -4.91 5.62 1.20
N ASN A 42 -4.90 6.02 -0.08
CA ASN A 42 -6.00 6.77 -0.67
C ASN A 42 -7.29 5.95 -0.77
N ASN A 43 -7.23 4.68 -1.22
CA ASN A 43 -8.41 3.82 -1.26
C ASN A 43 -9.04 3.55 0.12
N LEU A 44 -8.27 3.68 1.20
CA LEU A 44 -8.74 3.50 2.57
C LEU A 44 -9.34 4.78 3.20
N GLY A 45 -9.26 5.92 2.50
CA GLY A 45 -9.82 7.20 2.94
C GLY A 45 -8.79 8.29 3.30
N GLY A 46 -7.49 7.98 3.22
CA GLY A 46 -6.40 8.93 3.36
C GLY A 46 -6.24 9.80 2.10
N GLY A 47 -7.05 10.85 2.00
CA GLY A 47 -7.04 11.76 0.84
C GLY A 47 -5.68 12.41 0.65
N TYR A 48 -5.27 12.72 -0.58
CA TYR A 48 -4.04 13.48 -0.76
C TYR A 48 -4.19 14.90 -0.20
N SER A 49 -3.13 15.43 0.39
CA SER A 49 -3.11 16.81 0.88
C SER A 49 -3.36 17.78 -0.28
N ASP A 50 -4.23 18.77 -0.09
CA ASP A 50 -4.48 19.80 -1.12
C ASP A 50 -3.19 20.56 -1.48
N GLU A 51 -2.21 20.64 -0.57
CA GLU A 51 -0.91 21.25 -0.81
C GLU A 51 -0.06 20.51 -1.85
N ILE A 52 -0.24 19.17 -1.99
CA ILE A 52 0.55 18.39 -2.96
C ILE A 52 0.00 18.53 -4.38
N VAL A 53 -1.30 18.81 -4.53
CA VAL A 53 -2.02 18.85 -5.81
C VAL A 53 -1.32 19.72 -6.87
N PRO A 54 -0.91 20.98 -6.59
CA PRO A 54 -0.23 21.81 -7.58
C PRO A 54 1.28 21.56 -7.69
N SER A 55 1.84 20.62 -6.92
CA SER A 55 3.30 20.41 -6.86
C SER A 55 3.85 19.73 -8.12
N PHE A 56 5.15 19.92 -8.39
CA PHE A 56 5.84 19.27 -9.51
C PHE A 56 5.92 17.73 -9.39
N MET A 57 5.70 17.18 -8.18
CA MET A 57 5.66 15.73 -7.96
C MET A 57 4.31 15.12 -8.33
N SER A 58 3.30 15.95 -8.59
CA SER A 58 1.96 15.54 -8.96
C SER A 58 1.82 15.41 -10.48
N PRO A 59 0.93 14.53 -10.95
CA PRO A 59 0.53 14.49 -12.35
C PRO A 59 0.04 15.87 -12.84
N PRO A 60 0.23 16.18 -14.13
CA PRO A 60 -0.23 17.45 -14.71
C PRO A 60 -1.75 17.60 -14.62
N ASN A 61 -2.25 18.81 -14.86
CA ASN A 61 -3.69 19.14 -14.85
C ASN A 61 -4.38 18.90 -13.51
N GLU A 62 -3.62 18.96 -12.40
CA GLU A 62 -4.14 18.80 -11.04
C GLU A 62 -4.95 17.51 -10.83
N LEU A 63 -4.62 16.43 -11.54
CA LEU A 63 -5.41 15.19 -11.53
C LEU A 63 -5.52 14.55 -10.14
N LEU A 64 -4.62 14.87 -9.19
CA LEU A 64 -4.76 14.43 -7.81
C LEU A 64 -5.90 15.10 -7.05
N ALA A 65 -6.42 16.25 -7.51
CA ALA A 65 -7.56 16.92 -6.89
C ALA A 65 -8.78 16.00 -6.79
N LEU A 66 -8.94 15.05 -7.72
CA LEU A 66 -10.01 14.04 -7.69
C LEU A 66 -9.91 13.09 -6.48
N HIS A 67 -8.73 13.00 -5.88
CA HIS A 67 -8.39 12.10 -4.79
C HIS A 67 -7.90 12.84 -3.53
N ALA A 68 -8.01 14.17 -3.52
CA ALA A 68 -7.53 15.03 -2.44
C ALA A 68 -8.57 15.16 -1.33
N THR A 69 -8.11 15.44 -0.10
CA THR A 69 -8.98 15.62 1.07
C THR A 69 -9.97 16.77 0.90
N GLY A 70 -9.57 17.86 0.23
CA GLY A 70 -10.41 19.03 0.00
C GLY A 70 -11.51 18.80 -1.04
N ASN A 71 -11.47 17.70 -1.80
CA ASN A 71 -12.55 17.35 -2.72
C ASN A 71 -13.73 16.75 -1.93
N PRO A 72 -14.91 17.40 -1.90
CA PRO A 72 -16.06 16.92 -1.15
C PRO A 72 -16.58 15.56 -1.66
N GLU A 73 -16.38 15.24 -2.94
CA GLU A 73 -16.87 13.99 -3.54
C GLU A 73 -15.88 12.81 -3.35
N TYR A 74 -14.64 13.07 -2.91
CA TYR A 74 -13.61 12.03 -2.88
C TYR A 74 -14.00 10.84 -1.98
N ARG A 75 -14.48 11.13 -0.76
CA ARG A 75 -14.82 10.09 0.22
C ARG A 75 -16.09 9.34 -0.14
N ASP A 76 -17.06 10.02 -0.77
CA ASP A 76 -18.29 9.39 -1.27
C ASP A 76 -18.02 8.44 -2.44
N ASN A 77 -16.90 8.63 -3.15
CA ASN A 77 -16.47 7.80 -4.26
C ASN A 77 -15.51 6.65 -3.85
N LEU A 78 -15.29 6.40 -2.55
CA LEU A 78 -14.49 5.26 -2.10
C LEU A 78 -15.19 3.93 -2.43
N ASP A 79 -14.41 2.90 -2.74
CA ASP A 79 -14.95 1.57 -3.01
C ASP A 79 -15.28 0.86 -1.69
N THR A 80 -16.56 0.83 -1.34
CA THR A 80 -17.05 0.28 -0.07
C THR A 80 -16.84 -1.23 0.07
N ARG A 81 -16.44 -1.93 -1.01
CA ARG A 81 -16.08 -3.35 -1.00
C ARG A 81 -14.76 -3.62 -0.29
N ILE A 82 -13.90 -2.60 -0.12
CA ILE A 82 -12.64 -2.72 0.61
C ILE A 82 -12.92 -2.74 2.12
N LYS A 83 -12.71 -3.89 2.76
CA LYS A 83 -12.96 -4.11 4.21
C LYS A 83 -11.70 -4.09 5.06
N ALA A 84 -10.54 -4.26 4.46
CA ALA A 84 -9.25 -4.20 5.15
C ALA A 84 -8.12 -3.79 4.19
N GLY A 85 -7.13 -3.08 4.72
CA GLY A 85 -5.91 -2.73 4.01
C GLY A 85 -4.67 -3.34 4.66
N PHE A 86 -3.72 -3.82 3.84
CA PHE A 86 -2.38 -4.21 4.28
C PHE A 86 -1.34 -3.39 3.51
N ALA A 87 -0.86 -2.31 4.12
CA ALA A 87 0.05 -1.35 3.50
C ALA A 87 1.51 -1.68 3.87
N ILE A 88 2.26 -2.17 2.90
CA ILE A 88 3.69 -2.51 3.01
C ILE A 88 4.50 -1.31 2.51
N ALA A 89 5.29 -0.73 3.39
CA ALA A 89 6.17 0.41 3.11
C ALA A 89 5.50 1.53 2.27
N PRO A 90 4.27 1.99 2.59
CA PRO A 90 3.57 2.97 1.78
C PRO A 90 4.39 4.26 1.61
N TRP A 91 4.63 4.62 0.34
CA TRP A 91 5.46 5.76 0.00
C TRP A 91 4.65 7.07 -0.04
N GLY A 92 5.26 8.21 0.34
CA GLY A 92 4.71 9.54 0.06
C GLY A 92 4.56 10.47 1.26
N MET A 93 4.54 9.96 2.50
CA MET A 93 4.37 10.80 3.70
C MET A 93 5.49 11.84 3.84
N GLU A 94 6.76 11.42 3.71
CA GLU A 94 7.91 12.34 3.76
C GLU A 94 7.95 13.34 2.59
N ARG A 95 7.21 13.06 1.50
CA ARG A 95 7.08 13.94 0.34
C ARG A 95 5.90 14.90 0.45
N GLY A 96 5.14 14.82 1.54
CA GLY A 96 4.05 15.72 1.84
C GLY A 96 2.73 15.37 1.14
N PHE A 97 2.57 14.13 0.64
CA PHE A 97 1.29 13.68 0.08
C PHE A 97 0.16 13.63 1.09
N TRP A 98 0.49 13.62 2.39
CA TRP A 98 -0.49 13.65 3.46
C TRP A 98 -0.06 14.59 4.59
N ARG A 99 -1.05 15.09 5.30
CA ARG A 99 -1.00 15.68 6.64
C ARG A 99 -1.77 14.76 7.60
N ASN A 100 -1.78 15.08 8.88
CA ASN A 100 -2.42 14.21 9.87
C ASN A 100 -3.95 14.16 9.68
N GLU A 101 -4.54 15.30 9.36
CA GLU A 101 -5.96 15.47 9.05
C GLU A 101 -6.41 14.69 7.82
N ASP A 102 -5.53 14.53 6.83
CA ASP A 102 -5.79 13.74 5.63
C ASP A 102 -5.97 12.26 5.98
N LEU A 103 -5.04 11.73 6.80
CA LEU A 103 -4.99 10.35 7.24
C LEU A 103 -6.05 10.00 8.29
N ALA A 104 -6.56 11.01 9.02
CA ALA A 104 -7.73 10.84 9.87
C ALA A 104 -8.99 10.42 9.07
N GLY A 105 -8.99 10.57 7.74
CA GLY A 105 -10.04 10.05 6.87
C GLY A 105 -10.08 8.51 6.76
N ILE A 106 -9.04 7.81 7.20
CA ILE A 106 -8.97 6.34 7.17
C ILE A 106 -9.83 5.76 8.29
N GLN A 107 -10.84 4.96 7.91
CA GLN A 107 -11.77 4.31 8.84
C GLN A 107 -11.74 2.78 8.75
N VAL A 108 -11.28 2.26 7.61
CA VAL A 108 -11.17 0.81 7.37
C VAL A 108 -10.00 0.25 8.19
N PRO A 109 -10.14 -0.94 8.81
CA PRO A 109 -9.03 -1.59 9.51
C PRO A 109 -7.78 -1.69 8.64
N THR A 110 -6.64 -1.25 9.15
CA THR A 110 -5.41 -1.13 8.36
C THR A 110 -4.20 -1.69 9.10
N PHE A 111 -3.54 -2.65 8.47
CA PHE A 111 -2.27 -3.19 8.93
C PHE A 111 -1.13 -2.55 8.13
N TYR A 112 -0.09 -2.08 8.81
CA TYR A 112 1.10 -1.50 8.22
C TYR A 112 2.30 -2.40 8.45
N LEU A 113 3.19 -2.52 7.46
CA LEU A 113 4.43 -3.27 7.55
C LEU A 113 5.58 -2.42 7.02
N ALA A 114 6.66 -2.30 7.77
CA ALA A 114 7.87 -1.60 7.32
C ALA A 114 9.14 -2.15 7.94
N GLY A 115 10.27 -1.88 7.28
CA GLY A 115 11.59 -1.92 7.91
C GLY A 115 11.90 -0.58 8.58
N ASP A 116 12.52 -0.59 9.76
CA ASP A 116 12.86 0.67 10.45
C ASP A 116 14.11 1.38 9.91
N ASN A 117 14.78 0.79 8.93
CA ASN A 117 15.88 1.39 8.17
C ASN A 117 15.49 1.62 6.69
N ASP A 118 14.19 1.77 6.41
CA ASP A 118 13.69 2.13 5.08
C ASP A 118 14.12 3.54 4.69
N THR A 119 15.03 3.65 3.72
CA THR A 119 15.54 4.92 3.19
C THR A 119 14.79 5.42 1.95
N VAL A 120 13.76 4.71 1.50
CA VAL A 120 12.99 5.05 0.29
C VAL A 120 11.67 5.70 0.66
N ALA A 121 10.88 5.06 1.53
CA ALA A 121 9.63 5.60 2.06
C ALA A 121 9.83 6.32 3.41
N GLY A 122 10.93 6.02 4.11
CA GLY A 122 11.15 6.49 5.48
C GLY A 122 10.38 5.66 6.51
N TYR A 123 10.88 5.62 7.75
CA TYR A 123 10.19 4.94 8.86
C TYR A 123 9.50 5.94 9.79
N GLU A 124 10.26 6.67 10.62
CA GLU A 124 9.70 7.56 11.66
C GLU A 124 8.81 8.67 11.07
N LYS A 125 9.25 9.33 10.00
CA LYS A 125 8.47 10.37 9.29
C LYS A 125 7.72 9.82 8.07
N GLY A 126 7.89 8.53 7.80
CA GLY A 126 7.27 7.81 6.71
C GLY A 126 6.13 6.92 7.22
N VAL A 127 6.32 5.61 7.12
CA VAL A 127 5.27 4.62 7.42
C VAL A 127 4.73 4.72 8.85
N ARG A 128 5.60 4.94 9.84
CA ARG A 128 5.17 5.07 11.23
C ARG A 128 4.30 6.29 11.44
N ALA A 129 4.65 7.43 10.81
CA ALA A 129 3.81 8.62 10.85
C ALA A 129 2.44 8.40 10.20
N ILE A 130 2.39 7.63 9.09
CA ILE A 130 1.11 7.24 8.48
C ILE A 130 0.25 6.45 9.47
N TYR A 131 0.84 5.42 10.08
CA TYR A 131 0.18 4.59 11.09
C TYR A 131 -0.30 5.42 12.29
N GLU A 132 0.51 6.33 12.83
CA GLU A 132 0.12 7.13 13.99
C GLU A 132 -1.04 8.09 13.67
N ALA A 133 -1.05 8.65 12.46
CA ALA A 133 -2.05 9.63 12.00
C ALA A 133 -3.38 9.03 11.51
N ALA A 134 -3.46 7.73 11.23
CA ALA A 134 -4.68 7.01 10.86
C ALA A 134 -5.63 6.79 12.07
N VAL A 135 -5.89 7.85 12.85
CA VAL A 135 -6.45 7.80 14.21
C VAL A 135 -7.85 7.19 14.31
N ASN A 136 -8.62 7.21 13.21
CA ASN A 136 -10.00 6.70 13.15
C ASN A 136 -10.08 5.25 12.63
N SER A 137 -8.94 4.59 12.42
CA SER A 137 -8.84 3.20 11.98
C SER A 137 -8.36 2.29 13.13
N ASP A 138 -8.93 1.09 13.20
CA ASP A 138 -8.31 -0.05 13.90
C ASP A 138 -7.03 -0.42 13.17
N ARG A 139 -5.89 -0.17 13.82
CA ARG A 139 -4.60 -0.17 13.13
C ARG A 139 -3.48 -0.88 13.88
N TYR A 140 -2.60 -1.50 13.11
CA TYR A 140 -1.44 -2.24 13.61
C TYR A 140 -0.21 -1.93 12.77
N LEU A 141 0.97 -1.98 13.38
CA LEU A 141 2.25 -1.80 12.69
C LEU A 141 3.20 -2.95 13.04
N LEU A 142 3.61 -3.72 12.04
CA LEU A 142 4.70 -4.68 12.12
C LEU A 142 6.00 -4.03 11.62
N THR A 143 7.03 -4.05 12.46
CA THR A 143 8.33 -3.47 12.15
C THR A 143 9.42 -4.54 12.10
N TYR A 144 10.06 -4.69 10.94
CA TYR A 144 11.30 -5.46 10.82
C TYR A 144 12.49 -4.59 11.23
N LYS A 145 13.18 -5.02 12.29
CA LYS A 145 14.34 -4.31 12.83
C LYS A 145 15.53 -4.36 11.89
N ASN A 146 16.09 -3.19 11.58
CA ASN A 146 17.19 -2.93 10.66
C ASN A 146 16.92 -3.31 9.20
N ALA A 147 15.67 -3.64 8.83
CA ALA A 147 15.31 -3.92 7.45
C ALA A 147 15.11 -2.62 6.66
N GLY A 148 15.36 -2.68 5.36
CA GLY A 148 15.16 -1.59 4.41
C GLY A 148 13.76 -1.57 3.78
N HIS A 149 13.65 -0.91 2.62
CA HIS A 149 12.38 -0.73 1.91
C HIS A 149 11.71 -2.04 1.49
N ASN A 150 12.52 -3.04 1.14
CA ASN A 150 12.04 -4.35 0.68
C ASN A 150 11.68 -5.29 1.85
N ALA A 151 11.47 -4.76 3.05
CA ALA A 151 11.01 -5.53 4.19
C ALA A 151 9.64 -6.15 3.88
N GLY A 152 9.57 -7.49 3.88
CA GLY A 152 8.36 -8.20 3.44
C GLY A 152 8.12 -8.15 1.93
N ALA A 153 9.11 -7.82 1.10
CA ALA A 153 9.01 -7.91 -0.35
C ALA A 153 8.64 -9.34 -0.76
N PRO A 154 7.52 -9.53 -1.48
CA PRO A 154 6.98 -10.87 -1.73
C PRO A 154 7.57 -11.56 -2.98
N TYR A 155 8.38 -10.86 -3.78
CA TYR A 155 8.89 -11.40 -5.03
C TYR A 155 10.32 -11.93 -4.85
N PRO A 156 10.61 -13.18 -5.28
CA PRO A 156 11.97 -13.68 -5.30
C PRO A 156 12.82 -12.89 -6.28
N VAL A 157 14.14 -12.88 -6.05
CA VAL A 157 15.10 -12.33 -7.01
C VAL A 157 14.92 -13.07 -8.35
N PRO A 158 14.75 -12.36 -9.47
CA PRO A 158 14.71 -12.97 -10.80
C PRO A 158 15.93 -13.86 -11.05
N ARG A 159 15.71 -15.00 -11.71
CA ARG A 159 16.78 -15.99 -11.95
C ARG A 159 17.91 -15.39 -12.79
N GLU A 160 17.55 -14.54 -13.74
CA GLU A 160 18.47 -13.83 -14.62
C GLU A 160 19.44 -12.92 -13.84
N ILE A 161 19.00 -12.33 -12.73
CA ILE A 161 19.87 -11.53 -11.85
C ILE A 161 20.78 -12.45 -11.04
N LEU A 162 20.24 -13.55 -10.51
CA LEU A 162 21.03 -14.53 -9.74
C LEU A 162 22.13 -15.19 -10.58
N ASP A 163 21.86 -15.43 -11.87
CA ASP A 163 22.82 -16.03 -12.80
C ASP A 163 23.76 -15.00 -13.44
N SER A 164 23.56 -13.71 -13.20
CA SER A 164 24.45 -12.65 -13.70
C SER A 164 25.75 -12.58 -12.89
N GLU A 165 26.86 -12.18 -13.54
CA GLU A 165 28.16 -12.07 -12.85
C GLU A 165 28.17 -11.02 -11.73
N THR A 166 27.36 -9.96 -11.86
CA THR A 166 27.34 -8.82 -10.93
C THR A 166 26.24 -8.91 -9.88
N GLY A 167 25.14 -9.63 -10.16
CA GLY A 167 23.94 -9.61 -9.31
C GLY A 167 23.27 -8.24 -9.23
N GLU A 168 23.54 -7.34 -10.19
CA GLU A 168 23.01 -5.97 -10.17
C GLU A 168 21.47 -5.99 -10.17
N GLY A 169 20.88 -5.20 -9.27
CA GLY A 169 19.43 -5.15 -9.08
C GLY A 169 18.87 -6.18 -8.10
N ALA A 170 19.66 -7.15 -7.61
CA ALA A 170 19.20 -8.11 -6.60
C ALA A 170 18.71 -7.42 -5.32
N SER A 171 19.34 -6.29 -4.97
CA SER A 171 18.97 -5.46 -3.83
C SER A 171 17.57 -4.87 -3.90
N HIS A 172 16.87 -4.92 -5.04
CA HIS A 172 15.44 -4.57 -5.14
C HIS A 172 14.51 -5.67 -4.60
N TYR A 173 15.03 -6.88 -4.36
CA TYR A 173 14.25 -8.05 -3.95
C TYR A 173 14.73 -8.64 -2.63
N THR A 174 15.95 -8.29 -2.19
CA THR A 174 16.55 -8.78 -0.97
C THR A 174 16.68 -7.70 0.09
N ASP A 175 16.78 -8.12 1.35
CA ASP A 175 17.19 -7.30 2.46
C ASP A 175 18.59 -7.73 2.95
N PRO A 176 19.49 -6.80 3.32
CA PRO A 176 20.83 -7.15 3.76
C PRO A 176 20.87 -7.77 5.17
N VAL A 177 19.82 -7.62 5.97
CA VAL A 177 19.73 -8.12 7.35
C VAL A 177 18.83 -9.34 7.45
N TRP A 178 17.73 -9.35 6.69
CA TRP A 178 16.70 -10.37 6.77
C TRP A 178 16.68 -11.31 5.57
N ASP A 179 16.51 -12.59 5.86
CA ASP A 179 16.15 -13.59 4.85
C ASP A 179 14.71 -13.36 4.35
N SER A 180 14.53 -13.30 3.03
CA SER A 180 13.22 -12.99 2.43
C SER A 180 12.16 -14.04 2.76
N VAL A 181 12.49 -15.33 2.75
CA VAL A 181 11.54 -16.39 3.10
C VAL A 181 11.07 -16.25 4.54
N ARG A 182 12.00 -15.93 5.46
CA ARG A 182 11.65 -15.64 6.85
C ARG A 182 10.73 -14.42 6.97
N MET A 183 11.02 -13.33 6.26
CA MET A 183 10.13 -12.16 6.26
C MET A 183 8.75 -12.50 5.70
N ASN A 184 8.67 -13.29 4.62
CA ASN A 184 7.39 -13.67 4.04
C ASN A 184 6.59 -14.57 4.99
N ASN A 185 7.22 -15.53 5.67
CA ASN A 185 6.53 -16.38 6.66
C ASN A 185 5.99 -15.58 7.86
N VAL A 186 6.75 -14.58 8.34
CA VAL A 186 6.27 -13.70 9.41
C VAL A 186 5.12 -12.84 8.90
N MET A 187 5.22 -12.27 7.70
CA MET A 187 4.13 -11.50 7.09
C MET A 187 2.87 -12.35 6.89
N ASP A 188 3.02 -13.57 6.37
CA ASP A 188 1.92 -14.53 6.14
C ASP A 188 1.12 -14.77 7.42
N HIS A 189 1.81 -15.01 8.54
CA HIS A 189 1.18 -15.17 9.87
C HIS A 189 0.31 -13.98 10.32
N PHE A 190 0.64 -12.75 9.91
CA PHE A 190 -0.14 -11.56 10.30
C PHE A 190 -1.23 -11.18 9.31
N VAL A 191 -1.12 -11.60 8.05
CA VAL A 191 -2.09 -11.23 7.00
C VAL A 191 -3.21 -12.27 6.84
N THR A 192 -3.04 -13.50 7.34
CA THR A 192 -4.04 -14.60 7.34
C THR A 192 -4.59 -14.89 8.73
#